data_AF-A0A923BZL9-F1
#
_entry.id   AF-A0A923BZL9-F1
#
_cell.length_a   1.000
_cell.length_b   1.000
_cell.length_c   1.000
_cell.angle_alpha   90.00
_cell.angle_beta   90.00
_cell.angle_gamma   90.00
#
_symmetry.space_group_name_H-M   'P 1'
#
loop_
_entity.id
_entity.type
_entity.pdbx_description
1 polymer ?
#
loop_
_entity_poly.entity_id
_entity_poly.type
_entity_poly.pdbx_seq_one_letter_code
_entity_poly.pdbx_strand_id
1 'polypeptide(L)' 'MSSFAIYLIGFLLFIGGLAYGAFLLGVALTWILVGAVTLLGLGMVVGVGKTRQKDQTPTSE' A
#
# COMPACT_ATOMS: atom_id res chain seq x y z
N MET A 1 -10.47 -14.34 -6.29
CA MET A 1 -9.87 -13.43 -5.29
C MET A 1 -9.99 -12.02 -5.83
N SER A 2 -10.52 -11.06 -5.07
CA SER A 2 -10.67 -9.69 -5.57
C SER A 2 -9.28 -9.11 -5.87
N SER A 3 -9.14 -8.38 -6.98
CA SER A 3 -7.87 -7.74 -7.36
C SER A 3 -7.34 -6.81 -6.26
N PHE A 4 -8.22 -6.30 -5.41
CA PHE A 4 -7.90 -5.54 -4.22
C PHE A 4 -7.11 -6.35 -3.18
N ALA A 5 -7.47 -7.62 -2.95
CA ALA A 5 -6.73 -8.48 -2.02
C ALA A 5 -5.30 -8.74 -2.52
N ILE A 6 -5.11 -8.97 -3.82
CA ILE A 6 -3.78 -9.15 -4.43
C ILE A 6 -2.95 -7.86 -4.33
N TYR A 7 -3.57 -6.70 -4.57
CA TYR A 7 -2.93 -5.40 -4.36
C TYR A 7 -2.48 -5.22 -2.91
N LEU A 8 -3.35 -5.51 -1.94
CA LEU A 8 -3.05 -5.38 -0.52
C LEU A 8 -1.89 -6.28 -0.09
N ILE A 9 -1.88 -7.53 -0.57
CA ILE A 9 -0.80 -8.49 -0.31
C ILE A 9 0.53 -7.99 -0.90
N GLY A 10 0.53 -7.56 -2.17
CA GLY A 10 1.72 -7.00 -2.81
C GLY A 10 2.24 -5.76 -2.10
N PHE A 11 1.32 -4.91 -1.61
CA PHE A 11 1.66 -3.71 -0.88
C PHE A 11 2.26 -4.01 0.51
N LEU A 12 1.73 -5.00 1.24
CA LEU A 12 2.32 -5.45 2.50
C LEU A 12 3.72 -6.04 2.31
N LEU A 13 3.93 -6.81 1.24
CA LEU A 13 5.26 -7.31 0.89
C LEU A 13 6.24 -6.18 0.55
N PHE A 14 5.78 -5.14 -0.15
CA PHE A 14 6.59 -3.97 -0.47
C PHE A 14 7.06 -3.23 0.80
N ILE A 15 6.15 -2.99 1.75
CA ILE A 15 6.49 -2.37 3.04
C ILE A 15 7.45 -3.26 3.83
N GLY A 16 7.16 -4.56 3.92
CA GLY A 16 8.02 -5.52 4.62
C GLY A 16 9.44 -5.58 4.04
N GLY A 17 9.57 -5.58 2.71
CA GLY A 17 10.86 -5.56 2.03
C GLY A 17 11.66 -4.28 2.30
N LEU A 18 11.01 -3.12 2.26
CA LEU A 18 11.63 -1.83 2.61
C LEU A 18 12.05 -1.77 4.07
N ALA A 19 11.21 -2.25 4.99
CA ALA A 19 11.55 -2.30 6.41
C ALA A 19 12.74 -3.23 6.68
N TYR A 20 12.76 -4.40 6.06
CA TYR A 20 13.86 -5.35 6.18
C TYR A 20 15.17 -4.80 5.57
N GLY A 21 15.09 -4.17 4.39
CA GLY A 21 16.24 -3.50 3.78
C GLY A 21 16.78 -2.36 4.64
N ALA A 22 15.91 -1.53 5.22
CA ALA A 22 16.32 -0.47 6.13
C ALA A 22 16.96 -1.02 7.42
N PHE A 23 16.46 -2.15 7.93
CA PHE A 23 17.06 -2.85 9.07
C PHE A 23 18.48 -3.35 8.74
N LEU A 24 18.68 -3.96 7.56
CA LEU A 24 19.99 -4.39 7.07
C LEU A 24 20.98 -3.22 6.86
N LEU A 25 20.47 -2.05 6.47
CA LEU A 25 21.25 -0.83 6.33
C LEU A 25 21.61 -0.18 7.68
N GLY A 26 21.15 -0.73 8.80
CA GLY A 26 21.41 -0.19 10.13
C GLY A 26 20.63 1.08 10.45
N VAL A 27 19.53 1.34 9.73
CA VAL A 27 18.65 2.48 10.00
C VAL A 27 18.01 2.29 11.37
N ALA A 28 17.92 3.36 12.17
CA ALA A 28 17.29 3.27 13.48
C ALA A 28 15.82 2.84 13.37
N LEU A 29 15.38 1.92 14.24
CA LEU A 29 14.05 1.32 14.21
C LEU A 29 12.91 2.36 14.18
N THR A 30 13.09 3.49 14.88
CA THR A 30 12.13 4.61 14.88
C THR A 30 11.87 5.13 13.46
N TRP A 31 12.91 5.29 12.64
CA TRP A 31 12.78 5.76 11.26
C TRP A 31 12.16 4.70 10.34
N ILE A 32 12.44 3.43 10.59
CA ILE A 32 11.80 2.32 9.88
C ILE A 32 10.29 2.32 10.13
N LEU A 33 9.86 2.51 11.39
CA LEU A 33 8.45 2.61 11.76
C LEU A 33 7.78 3.83 11.13
N VAL A 34 8.43 5.00 11.17
CA VAL A 34 7.91 6.22 10.51
C VAL A 34 7.71 5.99 9.01
N GLY A 35 8.69 5.36 8.34
CA GLY A 35 8.58 5.01 6.93
C GLY A 35 7.46 4.00 6.66
N ALA A 36 7.36 2.93 7.46
CA ALA A 36 6.35 1.89 7.31
C ALA A 36 4.92 2.43 7.50
N VAL A 37 4.69 3.27 8.52
CA VAL A 37 3.38 3.90 8.78
C VAL A 37 3.01 4.87 7.65
N THR A 38 3.96 5.66 7.17
CA THR A 38 3.74 6.59 6.04
C THR A 38 3.38 5.83 4.77
N LEU A 39 4.09 4.74 4.46
CA LEU A 39 3.79 3.88 3.31
C LEU A 39 2.41 3.21 3.46
N LEU A 40 2.07 2.71 4.65
CA LEU A 40 0.73 2.16 4.92
C LEU A 40 -0.38 3.17 4.57
N GLY A 41 -0.23 4.43 5.00
CA GLY A 41 -1.18 5.49 4.67
C GLY A 41 -1.28 5.75 3.16
N LEU A 42 -0.13 5.80 2.48
CA LEU A 42 -0.09 6.00 1.02
C LEU A 42 -0.80 4.87 0.26
N GLY A 43 -0.55 3.61 0.62
CA GLY A 43 -1.21 2.47 -0.02
C GLY A 43 -2.71 2.41 0.26
N MET A 44 -3.14 2.88 1.43
CA MET A 44 -4.57 3.00 1.72
C MET A 44 -5.24 4.01 0.78
N VAL A 45 -4.64 5.18 0.59
CA VAL A 45 -5.18 6.22 -0.34
C VAL A 45 -5.23 5.70 -1.77
N VAL A 46 -4.16 5.05 -2.24
CA VAL A 46 -4.09 4.48 -3.61
C VAL A 46 -5.09 3.33 -3.77
N GLY A 47 -5.21 2.46 -2.77
CA GLY A 47 -6.15 1.35 -2.76
C GLY A 47 -7.61 1.79 -2.79
N VAL A 48 -7.97 2.82 -2.02
CA VAL A 48 -9.34 3.38 -1.97
C VAL A 48 -9.69 4.13 -3.26
N GLY A 49 -8.73 4.80 -3.90
CA GLY A 49 -8.95 5.41 -5.22
C GLY A 49 -9.34 4.38 -6.28
N LYS A 50 -8.73 3.20 -6.24
CA LYS A 50 -9.02 2.09 -7.17
C LYS A 50 -10.41 1.48 -6.95
N THR A 51 -10.94 1.50 -5.73
CA THR A 51 -12.28 0.96 -5.44
C THR A 51 -13.40 1.95 -5.82
N ARG A 52 -13.17 3.26 -5.77
CA ARG A 52 -14.15 4.27 -6.21
C ARG A 52 -14.39 4.34 -7.72
N GLN A 53 -13.43 3.94 -8.57
CA GLN A 53 -13.59 4.03 -10.03
C GLN A 53 -14.62 3.04 -10.58
N LYS A 54 -15.00 2.02 -9.82
CA LYS A 54 -15.94 0.98 -10.27
C LYS A 54 -17.40 1.46 -10.37
N ASP A 55 -17.75 2.62 -9.80
CA ASP A 55 -19.12 3.15 -9.80
C ASP A 55 -19.44 4.08 -10.97
N GLN A 56 -18.58 4.16 -11.99
CA GLN A 56 -18.91 4.86 -13.23
C GLN A 56 -19.77 3.94 -14.12
N THR A 57 -21.05 3.81 -13.78
CA THR A 57 -22.06 3.30 -14.72
C THR A 57 -22.10 4.27 -15.89
N PRO A 58 -21.72 3.88 -17.13
CA PRO A 58 -22.04 4.68 -18.28
C PRO A 58 -23.57 4.69 -18.37
N THR A 59 -24.17 5.85 -18.13
CA THR A 59 -25.56 6.11 -18.49
C THR A 59 -25.66 5.85 -19.99
N SER A 60 -26.31 4.75 -20.34
CA SER A 60 -26.73 4.45 -21.70
C SER A 60 -27.68 5.55 -22.15
N GLU A 61 -27.24 6.40 -23.08
CA GLU A 61 -28.10 7.19 -23.96
C GLU A 61 -28.14 6.53 -25.35
#